data_AF-J0LCN9-F1
#
_entry.id   AF-J0LCN9-F1
#
_cell.length_a   1.000
_cell.length_b   1.000
_cell.length_c   1.000
_cell.angle_alpha   90.00
_cell.angle_beta   90.00
_cell.angle_gamma   90.00
#
_symmetry.space_group_name_H-M   'P 1'
#
loop_
_entity.id
_entity.type
_entity.pdbx_description
1 polymer ?
#
loop_
_entity_poly.entity_id
_entity_poly.type
_entity_poly.pdbx_seq_one_letter_code
_entity_poly.pdbx_strand_id
1 'polypeptide(L)'
;CRLGHAFMGEYYQRHVPSEDVACPCGKHLQTRDHILLDCERYDEHRHHFAALRPDLNGTHVLLSTRKGISALAKFIQSSGAFTKTGEP
;
A
#
# COMPACT_ATOMS: atom_id res chain seq x y z
N CYS A 1 3.28 7.04 3.31
CA CYS A 1 2.12 6.49 2.55
C CYS A 1 1.01 7.51 2.26
N ARG A 2 0.40 8.19 3.27
CA ARG A 2 -0.70 9.16 3.03
C ARG A 2 -0.33 10.30 2.06
N LEU A 3 0.89 10.84 2.19
CA LEU A 3 1.39 11.92 1.33
C LEU A 3 2.16 11.42 0.09
N GLY A 4 2.18 10.11 -0.17
CA GLY A 4 3.00 9.54 -1.25
C GLY A 4 4.49 9.42 -0.93
N HIS A 5 4.95 9.84 0.25
CA HIS A 5 6.31 9.57 0.74
C HIS A 5 6.36 8.17 1.37
N ALA A 6 6.88 7.19 0.63
CA ALA A 6 7.00 5.80 1.02
C ALA A 6 7.96 5.07 0.07
N PHE A 7 8.53 3.93 0.48
CA PHE A 7 9.27 3.05 -0.43
C PHE A 7 8.28 2.35 -1.37
N MET A 8 7.97 3.01 -2.48
CA MET A 8 7.08 2.50 -3.53
C MET A 8 7.42 3.10 -4.90
N GLY A 9 7.04 2.41 -5.97
CA GLY A 9 7.35 2.81 -7.35
C GLY A 9 6.97 4.25 -7.70
N GLU A 10 5.79 4.73 -7.30
CA GLU A 10 5.38 6.13 -7.52
C GLU A 10 6.34 7.17 -6.88
N TYR A 11 6.92 6.83 -5.73
CA TYR A 11 7.89 7.68 -5.05
C TYR A 11 9.22 7.65 -5.79
N TYR A 12 9.72 6.45 -6.13
CA TYR A 12 10.97 6.29 -6.85
C TYR A 12 10.95 6.95 -8.23
N GLN A 13 9.87 6.80 -8.98
CA GLN A 13 9.71 7.44 -10.29
C GLN A 13 9.96 8.95 -10.25
N ARG A 14 9.58 9.61 -9.15
CA ARG A 14 9.68 11.07 -8.99
C ARG A 14 10.95 11.53 -8.28
N HIS A 15 11.44 10.74 -7.33
CA HIS A 15 12.46 11.19 -6.38
C HIS A 15 13.76 10.38 -6.44
N VAL A 16 13.72 9.15 -6.98
CA VAL A 16 14.89 8.27 -7.11
C VAL A 16 14.81 7.50 -8.45
N PRO A 17 14.97 8.15 -9.62
CA PRO A 17 14.70 7.54 -10.92
C PRO A 17 15.61 6.36 -11.29
N SER A 18 16.66 6.11 -10.52
CA SER A 18 17.55 4.95 -10.66
C SER A 18 17.01 3.67 -10.04
N GLU A 19 16.00 3.76 -9.15
CA GLU A 19 15.38 2.60 -8.50
C GLU A 19 14.32 1.98 -9.42
N ASP A 20 14.12 0.67 -9.28
CA ASP A 20 13.04 -0.03 -10.00
C ASP A 20 11.67 0.42 -9.46
N VAL A 21 10.77 0.74 -10.38
CA VAL A 21 9.41 1.20 -10.08
C VAL A 21 8.39 0.07 -10.16
N ALA A 22 8.78 -1.08 -10.71
CA ALA A 22 7.91 -2.24 -10.82
C ALA A 22 7.68 -2.90 -9.45
N CYS A 23 6.49 -3.47 -9.26
CA CYS A 23 6.22 -4.28 -8.10
C CYS A 23 6.74 -5.70 -8.34
N PRO A 24 7.33 -6.37 -7.34
CA PRO A 24 7.74 -7.77 -7.45
C PRO A 24 6.61 -8.77 -7.78
N CYS A 25 5.34 -8.37 -7.66
CA CYS A 25 4.21 -9.16 -8.16
C CYS A 25 4.01 -9.10 -9.68
N GLY A 26 4.86 -8.37 -10.42
CA GLY A 26 4.80 -8.23 -11.88
C GLY A 26 4.06 -6.97 -12.38
N LYS A 27 3.53 -6.12 -11.48
CA LYS A 27 2.93 -4.84 -11.88
C LYS A 27 4.01 -3.87 -12.35
N HIS A 28 3.87 -3.30 -13.55
CA HIS A 28 4.86 -2.38 -14.14
C HIS A 28 5.15 -1.12 -13.31
N LEU A 29 4.17 -0.64 -12.54
CA LEU A 29 4.32 0.49 -11.64
C LEU A 29 3.65 0.15 -10.31
N GLN A 30 4.44 0.18 -9.25
CA GLN A 30 3.96 -0.01 -7.89
C GLN A 30 3.34 1.28 -7.36
N THR A 31 2.01 1.39 -7.47
CA THR A 31 1.23 2.50 -6.92
C THR A 31 0.73 2.20 -5.51
N ARG A 32 0.36 3.25 -4.76
CA ARG A 32 -0.29 3.08 -3.44
C ARG A 32 -1.57 2.26 -3.52
N ASP A 33 -2.42 2.56 -4.51
CA ASP A 33 -3.70 1.87 -4.68
C ASP A 33 -3.47 0.39 -4.99
N HIS A 34 -2.50 0.09 -5.86
CA HIS A 34 -2.08 -1.28 -6.11
C HIS A 34 -1.62 -1.99 -4.83
N ILE A 35 -0.71 -1.41 -4.04
CA ILE A 35 -0.23 -2.02 -2.79
C ILE A 35 -1.38 -2.33 -1.83
N LEU A 36 -2.31 -1.38 -1.66
CA LEU A 36 -3.37 -1.47 -0.65
C LEU A 36 -4.54 -2.35 -1.08
N LEU A 37 -4.90 -2.35 -2.37
CA LEU A 37 -6.15 -2.93 -2.84
C LEU A 37 -5.94 -4.19 -3.70
N ASP A 38 -4.86 -4.25 -4.48
CA ASP A 38 -4.76 -5.23 -5.58
C ASP A 38 -3.56 -6.18 -5.48
N CYS A 39 -2.47 -5.79 -4.82
CA CYS A 39 -1.20 -6.51 -4.85
C CYS A 39 -1.31 -7.87 -4.16
N GLU A 40 -1.16 -8.96 -4.91
CA GLU A 40 -1.26 -10.35 -4.43
C GLU A 40 -0.28 -10.65 -3.29
N ARG A 41 0.90 -10.00 -3.26
CA ARG A 41 1.87 -10.13 -2.17
C ARG A 41 1.31 -9.80 -0.79
N TYR A 42 0.25 -9.00 -0.73
CA TYR A 42 -0.33 -8.52 0.53
C TYR A 42 -1.76 -9.01 0.76
N ASP A 43 -2.22 -10.02 0.00
CA ASP A 43 -3.60 -10.51 0.10
C ASP A 43 -3.93 -11.03 1.50
N GLU A 44 -3.01 -11.77 2.10
CA GLU A 44 -3.20 -12.33 3.44
C GLU A 44 -3.37 -11.27 4.52
N HIS A 45 -2.83 -10.06 4.31
CA HIS A 45 -2.94 -8.94 5.26
C HIS A 45 -4.18 -8.07 5.01
N ARG A 46 -4.85 -8.18 3.86
CA ARG A 46 -6.04 -7.37 3.53
C ARG A 46 -7.25 -7.67 4.42
N HIS A 47 -7.23 -8.73 5.23
CA HIS A 47 -8.27 -9.00 6.23
C HIS A 47 -8.44 -7.85 7.23
N HIS A 48 -7.40 -7.04 7.47
CA HIS A 48 -7.50 -5.82 8.30
C HIS A 48 -8.48 -4.78 7.73
N PHE A 49 -8.77 -4.82 6.42
CA PHE A 49 -9.71 -3.92 5.75
C PHE A 49 -11.14 -4.49 5.65
N ALA A 50 -11.40 -5.70 6.16
CA ALA A 50 -12.68 -6.39 5.98
C ALA A 50 -13.90 -5.55 6.39
N ALA A 51 -13.84 -4.89 7.54
CA ALA A 51 -14.93 -4.04 8.04
C ALA A 51 -15.14 -2.74 7.23
N LEU A 52 -14.21 -2.39 6.35
CA LEU A 52 -14.26 -1.20 5.51
C LEU A 52 -14.62 -1.54 4.06
N ARG A 53 -14.55 -2.81 3.65
CA ARG A 53 -14.79 -3.25 2.26
C ARG A 53 -16.05 -2.68 1.60
N PRO A 54 -17.23 -2.62 2.27
CA PRO A 54 -18.43 -2.05 1.67
C PRO A 54 -18.25 -0.59 1.20
N ASP A 55 -17.36 0.16 1.85
CA ASP A 55 -17.11 1.58 1.61
C ASP A 55 -15.80 1.84 0.84
N LEU A 56 -15.03 0.80 0.50
CA LEU A 56 -13.75 0.94 -0.21
C LEU A 56 -13.97 1.20 -1.70
N ASN A 57 -14.24 2.45 -2.06
CA ASN A 57 -14.08 2.95 -3.41
C ASN A 57 -12.73 3.68 -3.53
N GLY A 58 -11.65 2.90 -3.68
CA GLY A 58 -10.27 3.39 -3.65
C GLY A 58 -9.70 3.56 -2.24
N THR A 59 -8.60 4.32 -2.11
CA THR A 59 -7.85 4.44 -0.84
C THR A 59 -8.35 5.55 0.08
N HIS A 60 -9.37 6.33 -0.32
CA HIS A 60 -9.84 7.50 0.43
C HIS A 60 -10.29 7.15 1.87
N VAL A 61 -11.12 6.12 2.04
CA VAL A 61 -11.62 5.70 3.37
C VAL A 61 -10.46 5.27 4.28
N LEU A 62 -9.46 4.57 3.73
CA LEU A 62 -8.26 4.13 4.46
C LEU A 62 -7.42 5.32 4.94
N LEU A 63 -7.32 6.38 4.15
CA LEU A 63 -6.41 7.51 4.39
C LEU A 63 -7.04 8.67 5.17
N SER A 64 -8.37 8.77 5.16
CA SER A 64 -9.09 9.95 5.67
C SER A 64 -9.94 9.68 6.92
N THR A 65 -10.18 8.41 7.29
CA THR A 65 -11.02 8.07 8.46
C THR A 65 -10.19 7.49 9.60
N ARG A 66 -10.63 7.67 10.86
CA ARG A 66 -9.95 7.08 12.02
C ARG A 66 -9.91 5.55 11.96
N LYS A 67 -11.02 4.93 11.55
CA LYS A 67 -11.11 3.47 11.36
C LYS A 67 -10.16 3.01 10.25
N GLY A 68 -10.16 3.72 9.11
CA GLY A 68 -9.25 3.47 7.99
C GLY A 68 -7.79 3.56 8.38
N ILE A 69 -7.38 4.64 9.05
CA ILE A 69 -6.00 4.86 9.49
C ILE A 69 -5.56 3.75 10.46
N SER A 70 -6.43 3.35 11.39
CA SER A 70 -6.13 2.26 12.32
C SER A 70 -5.97 0.91 11.60
N ALA A 71 -6.85 0.60 10.65
CA ALA A 71 -6.75 -0.61 9.84
C ALA A 71 -5.49 -0.60 8.96
N LEU A 72 -5.16 0.54 8.35
CA LEU A 72 -3.96 0.74 7.54
C LEU A 72 -2.69 0.56 8.38
N ALA A 73 -2.64 1.08 9.60
CA ALA A 73 -1.51 0.87 10.49
C ALA A 73 -1.28 -0.63 10.79
N LYS A 74 -2.35 -1.37 11.05
CA LYS A 74 -2.27 -2.84 11.26
C LYS A 74 -1.78 -3.58 10.02
N PHE A 75 -2.31 -3.21 8.84
CA PHE A 75 -1.86 -3.75 7.56
C PHE A 75 -0.37 -3.51 7.33
N ILE A 76 0.12 -2.28 7.52
CA ILE A 76 1.54 -1.94 7.34
C ILE A 76 2.40 -2.73 8.32
N GLN A 77 1.99 -2.82 9.59
CA GLN A 77 2.73 -3.55 10.62
C GLN A 77 2.79 -5.05 10.35
N SER A 78 1.72 -5.66 9.85
CA SER A 78 1.70 -7.12 9.61
C SER A 78 2.33 -7.52 8.28
N SER A 79 2.26 -6.67 7.25
CA SER A 79 2.75 -6.97 5.90
C SER A 79 4.16 -6.48 5.60
N GLY A 80 4.65 -5.46 6.32
CA GLY A 80 5.85 -4.75 5.93
C GLY A 80 5.70 -3.92 4.64
N ALA A 81 4.49 -3.75 4.13
CA ALA A 81 4.24 -2.88 2.99
C ALA A 81 4.82 -1.49 3.26
N PHE A 82 5.43 -0.89 2.23
CA PHE A 82 6.11 0.40 2.29
C PHE A 82 7.43 0.44 3.10
N THR A 83 7.97 -0.69 3.55
CA THR A 83 9.39 -0.81 3.95
C THR A 83 10.26 -0.96 2.70
N LYS A 84 11.59 -0.84 2.84
CA LYS A 84 12.50 -0.96 1.69
C LYS A 84 12.47 -2.35 1.05
N THR A 85 12.23 -3.40 1.84
CA THR A 85 12.14 -4.79 1.36
C THR A 85 10.70 -5.20 1.04
N GLY A 86 9.71 -4.51 1.60
CA GLY A 86 8.30 -4.91 1.52
C GLY A 86 8.01 -6.14 2.39
N GLU A 87 8.77 -6.31 3.46
CA GLU A 87 8.66 -7.39 4.46
C GLU A 87 8.66 -6.80 5.88
N PRO A 88 8.01 -7.44 6.87
CA PRO A 88 7.91 -6.98 8.26
C PRO A 88 9.25 -6.86 9.02
#